data_AF-A0A2P6N872-F1
#
_entry.id   AF-A0A2P6N872-F1
#
_cell.length_a   1.000
_cell.length_b   1.000
_cell.length_c   1.000
_cell.angle_alpha   90.00
_cell.angle_beta   90.00
_cell.angle_gamma   90.00
#
_symmetry.space_group_name_H-M   'P 1'
#
loop_
_entity.id
_entity.type
_entity.pdbx_description
1 polymer ?
#
loop_
_entity_poly.entity_id
_entity_poly.type
_entity_poly.pdbx_seq_one_letter_code
_entity_poly.pdbx_strand_id
1 'polypeptide(L)'
;MRTAAIIVSVLVFVTLCQGKGDWEFCSSNSECANHCCSSQYSGDGRTKCTPGGSQCNGGGGGGGSKKGDWEFCSSNSDCSNGCCSSQYSGDGKTKCTPGGSQCSGGGGGGGGGGGGGQSGQITYYVCNNGNQGACGGYIGNNDYVTAVGWSMYSNGGACGKKVRLTGPRGTITVTVRDACESCAYGHFDLCQGIFGQIGDPNQGVVPITWAWA
;
A
#
# COMPACT_ATOMS: atom_id res chain seq x y z
N MET A 1 -40.02 -68.29 -18.86
CA MET A 1 -40.45 -66.92 -18.47
C MET A 1 -40.64 -66.85 -16.97
N ARG A 2 -39.58 -66.63 -16.18
CA ARG A 2 -39.63 -66.01 -14.84
C ARG A 2 -38.25 -65.43 -14.57
N THR A 3 -38.16 -64.12 -14.72
CA THR A 3 -36.95 -63.31 -14.58
C THR A 3 -36.42 -63.42 -13.15
N ALA A 4 -35.17 -63.83 -12.99
CA ALA A 4 -34.46 -63.80 -11.72
C ALA A 4 -34.07 -62.34 -11.42
N ALA A 5 -34.66 -61.75 -10.38
CA ALA A 5 -34.20 -60.50 -9.80
C ALA A 5 -33.00 -60.80 -8.90
N ILE A 6 -31.83 -60.94 -9.51
CA ILE A 6 -30.56 -60.88 -8.79
C ILE A 6 -30.39 -59.41 -8.42
N ILE A 7 -30.63 -59.09 -7.15
CA ILE A 7 -30.19 -57.84 -6.54
C ILE A 7 -28.66 -57.92 -6.57
N VAL A 8 -28.07 -57.48 -7.69
CA VAL A 8 -26.67 -57.12 -7.75
C VAL A 8 -26.58 -55.95 -6.80
N SER A 9 -26.15 -56.25 -5.57
CA SER A 9 -25.72 -55.23 -4.63
C SER A 9 -24.56 -54.53 -5.33
N VAL A 10 -24.90 -53.45 -6.02
CA VAL A 10 -23.94 -52.52 -6.55
C VAL A 10 -23.35 -51.88 -5.29
N LEU A 11 -22.36 -52.56 -4.70
CA LEU A 11 -21.22 -51.91 -4.12
C LEU A 11 -20.60 -51.11 -5.26
N VAL A 12 -21.27 -50.00 -5.59
CA VAL A 12 -20.59 -48.79 -6.00
C VAL A 12 -19.64 -48.61 -4.83
N PHE A 13 -18.41 -49.12 -4.99
CA PHE A 13 -17.27 -48.39 -4.48
C PHE A 13 -17.46 -47.01 -5.09
N VAL A 14 -18.23 -46.19 -4.37
CA VAL A 14 -18.06 -44.77 -4.38
C VAL A 14 -16.63 -44.67 -3.92
N THR A 15 -15.71 -44.74 -4.87
CA THR A 15 -14.38 -44.19 -4.70
C THR A 15 -14.69 -42.74 -4.42
N LEU A 16 -14.97 -42.46 -3.14
CA LEU A 16 -14.91 -41.13 -2.58
C LEU A 16 -13.63 -40.60 -3.18
N CYS A 17 -13.75 -39.54 -3.96
CA CYS A 17 -12.61 -38.81 -4.46
C CYS A 17 -11.93 -38.29 -3.18
N GLN A 18 -11.11 -39.14 -2.54
CA GLN A 18 -10.36 -38.84 -1.33
C GLN A 18 -9.19 -38.02 -1.85
N GLY A 19 -9.50 -36.78 -2.25
CA GLY A 19 -8.46 -35.82 -2.50
C GLY A 19 -7.54 -35.79 -1.28
N LYS A 20 -6.26 -35.60 -1.53
CA LYS A 20 -5.22 -35.52 -0.52
C LYS A 20 -5.62 -34.55 0.59
N GLY A 21 -5.31 -34.95 1.82
CA GLY A 21 -5.58 -34.16 3.01
C GLY A 21 -4.72 -32.91 3.08
N ASP A 22 -5.03 -32.06 4.06
CA ASP A 22 -4.26 -30.84 4.27
C ASP A 22 -2.78 -31.14 4.57
N TRP A 23 -1.92 -30.31 3.99
CA TRP A 23 -0.45 -30.33 4.02
C TRP A 23 0.21 -31.52 3.33
N GLU A 24 -0.54 -32.31 2.57
CA GLU A 24 0.03 -33.34 1.71
C GLU A 24 0.62 -32.77 0.43
N PHE A 25 1.76 -33.29 -0.02
CA PHE A 25 2.37 -32.84 -1.27
C PHE A 25 1.46 -33.10 -2.46
N CYS A 26 1.36 -32.11 -3.34
CA CYS A 26 0.52 -32.16 -4.52
C CYS A 26 1.25 -31.54 -5.70
N SER A 27 0.85 -31.96 -6.90
CA SER A 27 1.33 -31.40 -8.16
C SER A 27 0.25 -30.58 -8.87
N SER A 28 -1.02 -30.78 -8.50
CA SER A 28 -2.16 -30.12 -9.11
C SER A 28 -3.33 -29.93 -8.13
N ASN A 29 -4.14 -28.89 -8.34
CA ASN A 29 -5.29 -28.56 -7.48
C ASN A 29 -6.30 -29.71 -7.37
N SER A 30 -6.50 -30.46 -8.45
CA SER A 30 -7.42 -31.61 -8.49
C SER A 30 -7.00 -32.78 -7.59
N GLU A 31 -5.74 -32.82 -7.15
CA GLU A 31 -5.26 -33.85 -6.22
C GLU A 31 -5.69 -33.60 -4.78
N CYS A 32 -6.11 -32.39 -4.43
CA CYS A 32 -6.42 -31.99 -3.06
C CYS A 32 -7.92 -32.06 -2.80
N ALA A 33 -8.34 -32.54 -1.63
CA ALA A 33 -9.75 -32.53 -1.23
C ALA A 33 -10.32 -31.10 -1.18
N ASN A 34 -9.47 -30.15 -0.81
CA ASN A 34 -9.78 -28.73 -0.81
C ASN A 34 -9.54 -28.05 -2.17
N HIS A 35 -9.24 -28.78 -3.23
CA HIS A 35 -8.97 -28.24 -4.57
C HIS A 35 -7.88 -27.15 -4.62
N CYS A 36 -6.92 -27.21 -3.69
CA CYS A 36 -5.94 -26.15 -3.49
C CYS A 36 -4.54 -26.69 -3.25
N CYS A 37 -3.72 -26.65 -4.29
CA CYS A 37 -2.33 -27.08 -4.28
C CYS A 37 -1.41 -25.87 -4.42
N SER A 38 -0.71 -25.46 -3.34
CA SER A 38 0.07 -24.22 -3.37
C SER A 38 1.33 -24.27 -2.51
N SER A 39 2.45 -23.81 -3.08
CA SER A 39 3.70 -23.59 -2.35
C SER A 39 3.74 -22.27 -1.58
N GLN A 40 2.87 -21.34 -1.95
CA GLN A 40 2.75 -20.02 -1.31
C GLN A 40 2.20 -20.13 0.12
N TYR A 41 1.26 -21.06 0.33
CA TYR A 41 0.57 -21.25 1.62
C TYR A 41 1.21 -22.36 2.48
N SER A 42 2.10 -23.16 1.90
CA SER A 42 2.79 -24.27 2.57
C SER A 42 3.91 -23.86 3.51
N GLY A 43 4.40 -22.61 3.41
CA GLY A 43 5.42 -22.04 4.31
C GLY A 43 6.84 -22.61 4.16
N ASP A 44 7.00 -23.76 3.49
CA ASP A 44 8.27 -24.45 3.25
C ASP A 44 8.74 -24.38 1.77
N GLY A 45 8.04 -23.58 0.95
CA GLY A 45 8.35 -23.41 -0.48
C GLY A 45 8.01 -24.61 -1.36
N ARG A 46 7.33 -25.64 -0.83
CA ARG A 46 6.94 -26.85 -1.57
C ARG A 46 5.42 -26.87 -1.77
N THR A 47 4.96 -27.39 -2.91
CA THR A 47 3.52 -27.44 -3.22
C THR A 47 2.81 -28.50 -2.40
N LYS A 48 1.88 -28.08 -1.53
CA LYS A 48 1.04 -28.97 -0.74
C LYS A 48 -0.43 -28.54 -0.79
N CYS A 49 -1.30 -29.48 -0.48
CA CYS A 49 -2.73 -29.29 -0.36
C CYS A 49 -3.00 -28.39 0.83
N THR A 50 -3.43 -27.16 0.63
CA THR A 50 -3.59 -26.21 1.74
C THR A 50 -5.07 -26.06 2.12
N PRO A 51 -5.39 -26.00 3.42
CA PRO A 51 -6.75 -25.68 3.85
C PRO A 51 -7.14 -24.28 3.35
N GLY A 52 -8.30 -24.15 2.71
CA GLY A 52 -8.77 -22.87 2.13
C GLY A 52 -9.05 -22.92 0.63
N GLY A 53 -9.81 -23.91 0.17
CA GLY A 53 -10.00 -24.22 -1.25
C GLY A 53 -10.39 -23.09 -2.19
N SER A 54 -11.07 -22.05 -1.68
CA SER A 54 -11.39 -20.85 -2.42
C SER A 54 -10.16 -20.00 -2.81
N GLN A 55 -9.07 -20.08 -2.05
CA GLN A 55 -7.86 -19.25 -2.23
C GLN A 55 -6.94 -19.76 -3.36
N CYS A 56 -7.11 -21.00 -3.83
CA CYS A 56 -6.35 -21.55 -4.96
C CYS A 56 -7.06 -21.46 -6.31
N ASN A 57 -8.34 -21.08 -6.35
CA ASN A 57 -9.07 -20.90 -7.61
C ASN A 57 -8.75 -19.54 -8.28
N GLY A 58 -7.81 -18.77 -7.71
CA GLY A 58 -7.35 -17.47 -8.19
C GLY A 58 -6.10 -17.54 -9.06
N GLY A 59 -6.05 -18.49 -10.00
CA GLY A 59 -5.00 -18.59 -11.01
C GLY A 59 -5.47 -18.04 -12.35
N GLY A 60 -5.63 -16.72 -12.47
CA GLY A 60 -5.65 -15.98 -13.74
C GLY A 60 -6.91 -16.09 -14.63
N GLY A 61 -7.64 -14.98 -14.75
CA GLY A 61 -8.52 -14.75 -15.91
C GLY A 61 -9.82 -13.99 -15.62
N GLY A 62 -9.77 -12.66 -15.75
CA GLY A 62 -10.85 -11.81 -16.25
C GLY A 62 -12.26 -11.92 -15.64
N GLY A 63 -12.60 -11.00 -14.73
CA GLY A 63 -14.01 -10.66 -14.45
C GLY A 63 -14.32 -10.35 -12.99
N GLY A 64 -14.07 -9.11 -12.57
CA GLY A 64 -14.98 -8.36 -11.69
C GLY A 64 -15.19 -8.73 -10.22
N SER A 65 -14.61 -9.81 -9.69
CA SER A 65 -14.69 -10.09 -8.25
C SER A 65 -13.52 -9.46 -7.53
N LYS A 66 -13.79 -8.36 -6.83
CA LYS A 66 -12.81 -7.66 -6.01
C LYS A 66 -12.28 -8.60 -4.90
N LYS A 67 -10.96 -8.62 -4.67
CA LYS A 67 -10.22 -9.44 -3.70
C LYS A 67 -10.47 -8.97 -2.27
N GLY A 68 -10.56 -9.92 -1.33
CA GLY A 68 -10.76 -9.65 0.09
C GLY A 68 -9.51 -9.15 0.81
N ASP A 69 -9.64 -8.86 2.10
CA ASP A 69 -8.53 -8.41 2.92
C ASP A 69 -7.43 -9.48 3.06
N TRP A 70 -6.19 -9.01 3.08
CA TRP A 70 -4.92 -9.72 3.09
C TRP A 70 -4.65 -10.61 1.88
N GLU A 71 -5.42 -10.47 0.81
CA GLU A 71 -5.15 -11.16 -0.45
C GLU A 71 -4.09 -10.45 -1.28
N PHE A 72 -3.23 -11.20 -1.97
CA PHE A 72 -2.21 -10.61 -2.81
C PHE A 72 -2.81 -9.84 -3.98
N CYS A 73 -2.30 -8.64 -4.19
CA CYS A 73 -2.79 -7.72 -5.20
C CYS A 73 -1.63 -7.11 -5.98
N SER A 74 -1.93 -6.76 -7.22
CA SER A 74 -1.02 -6.04 -8.11
C SER A 74 -1.48 -4.59 -8.31
N SER A 75 -2.77 -4.32 -8.07
CA SER A 75 -3.37 -3.00 -8.21
C SER A 75 -4.45 -2.75 -7.16
N ASN A 76 -4.70 -1.49 -6.83
CA ASN A 76 -5.80 -1.11 -5.92
C ASN A 76 -7.16 -1.57 -6.43
N SER A 77 -7.35 -1.58 -7.75
CA SER A 77 -8.58 -2.06 -8.38
C SER A 77 -8.81 -3.56 -8.18
N ASP A 78 -7.78 -4.31 -7.80
CA ASP A 78 -7.94 -5.72 -7.46
C ASP A 78 -8.70 -5.89 -6.16
N CYS A 79 -8.66 -4.94 -5.23
CA CYS A 79 -9.15 -5.11 -3.86
C CYS A 79 -10.57 -4.57 -3.68
N SER A 80 -11.39 -5.27 -2.88
CA SER A 80 -12.75 -4.86 -2.49
C SER A 80 -12.74 -3.54 -1.74
N ASN A 81 -11.71 -3.37 -0.93
CA ASN A 81 -11.45 -2.14 -0.21
C ASN A 81 -10.65 -1.13 -1.04
N GLY A 82 -10.27 -1.42 -2.29
CA GLY A 82 -9.58 -0.45 -3.14
C GLY A 82 -8.15 -0.12 -2.70
N CYS A 83 -7.52 -0.96 -1.86
CA CYS A 83 -6.25 -0.68 -1.22
C CYS A 83 -5.27 -1.82 -1.33
N CYS A 84 -4.30 -1.70 -2.24
CA CYS A 84 -3.25 -2.68 -2.48
C CYS A 84 -1.91 -2.11 -2.01
N SER A 85 -1.35 -2.61 -0.89
CA SER A 85 -0.16 -2.01 -0.29
C SER A 85 0.76 -3.03 0.37
N SER A 86 2.06 -2.93 0.11
CA SER A 86 3.10 -3.65 0.83
C SER A 86 3.49 -3.00 2.16
N GLN A 87 3.23 -1.69 2.30
CA GLN A 87 3.53 -0.92 3.51
C GLN A 87 2.69 -1.38 4.71
N TYR A 88 1.43 -1.76 4.47
CA TYR A 88 0.48 -2.16 5.52
C TYR A 88 0.36 -3.68 5.69
N SER A 89 1.03 -4.47 4.84
CA SER A 89 0.99 -5.94 4.86
C SER A 89 1.94 -6.57 5.87
N GLY A 90 2.88 -5.80 6.43
CA GLY A 90 3.82 -6.25 7.48
C GLY A 90 4.90 -7.23 7.01
N ASP A 91 4.75 -7.83 5.82
CA ASP A 91 5.67 -8.80 5.21
C ASP A 91 6.37 -8.28 3.96
N GLY A 92 6.21 -6.99 3.64
CA GLY A 92 6.80 -6.35 2.47
C GLY A 92 6.19 -6.78 1.13
N LYS A 93 5.09 -7.54 1.12
CA LYS A 93 4.41 -7.99 -0.10
C LYS A 93 3.12 -7.22 -0.31
N THR A 94 2.76 -6.93 -1.55
CA THR A 94 1.54 -6.17 -1.87
C THR A 94 0.29 -7.01 -1.65
N LYS A 95 -0.52 -6.63 -0.66
CA LYS A 95 -1.81 -7.26 -0.37
C LYS A 95 -2.92 -6.23 -0.21
N CYS A 96 -4.14 -6.68 -0.42
CA CYS A 96 -5.35 -5.94 -0.14
C CYS A 96 -5.42 -5.70 1.36
N THR A 97 -5.38 -4.47 1.84
CA THR A 97 -5.38 -4.22 3.28
C THR A 97 -6.73 -3.70 3.75
N PRO A 98 -7.22 -4.12 4.93
CA PRO A 98 -8.39 -3.52 5.56
C PRO A 98 -8.15 -2.02 5.76
N GLY A 99 -9.18 -1.20 5.56
CA GLY A 99 -9.04 0.27 5.64
C GLY A 99 -8.83 0.94 4.27
N GLY A 100 -9.65 0.56 3.30
CA GLY A 100 -9.60 0.98 1.90
C GLY A 100 -9.30 2.45 1.58
N SER A 101 -9.73 3.34 2.47
CA SER A 101 -9.46 4.78 2.43
C SER A 101 -7.98 5.15 2.54
N GLN A 102 -7.11 4.27 3.01
CA GLN A 102 -5.67 4.53 3.21
C GLN A 102 -4.83 4.38 1.92
N CYS A 103 -5.41 3.86 0.83
CA CYS A 103 -4.70 3.63 -0.42
C CYS A 103 -5.25 4.38 -1.64
N SER A 104 -6.34 5.14 -1.56
CA SER A 104 -6.86 5.89 -2.73
C SER A 104 -5.89 7.00 -3.15
N GLY A 105 -4.90 6.62 -3.97
CA GLY A 105 -3.84 7.49 -4.47
C GLY A 105 -3.16 6.86 -5.68
N GLY A 106 -3.95 6.52 -6.70
CA GLY A 106 -3.46 5.99 -7.96
C GLY A 106 -4.35 6.39 -9.13
N GLY A 107 -4.14 7.60 -9.65
CA GLY A 107 -4.48 7.97 -11.04
C GLY A 107 -5.74 8.80 -11.28
N GLY A 108 -5.52 10.09 -11.55
CA GLY A 108 -6.19 10.78 -12.66
C GLY A 108 -7.40 11.67 -12.37
N GLY A 109 -7.14 12.98 -12.23
CA GLY A 109 -7.94 14.02 -12.91
C GLY A 109 -9.14 14.63 -12.18
N GLY A 110 -8.96 15.87 -11.73
CA GLY A 110 -9.99 16.91 -11.84
C GLY A 110 -10.87 17.21 -10.62
N GLY A 111 -10.48 18.25 -9.88
CA GLY A 111 -11.43 19.24 -9.35
C GLY A 111 -12.16 18.93 -8.04
N GLY A 112 -11.74 19.62 -6.97
CA GLY A 112 -12.67 20.14 -5.95
C GLY A 112 -12.78 19.38 -4.63
N GLY A 113 -12.04 19.86 -3.62
CA GLY A 113 -12.56 20.03 -2.24
C GLY A 113 -12.70 18.81 -1.31
N GLY A 114 -11.67 18.58 -0.49
CA GLY A 114 -11.71 17.81 0.77
C GLY A 114 -11.54 16.30 0.61
N GLY A 115 -10.55 15.61 1.16
CA GLY A 115 -9.54 15.94 2.15
C GLY A 115 -8.80 14.65 2.53
N GLY A 116 -8.08 14.06 1.59
CA GLY A 116 -7.08 13.01 1.84
C GLY A 116 -5.75 13.50 1.28
N GLY A 117 -4.80 13.83 2.16
CA GLY A 117 -3.49 14.32 1.73
C GLY A 117 -2.68 13.24 0.99
N GLN A 118 -1.86 13.65 0.04
CA GLN A 118 -0.83 12.83 -0.59
C GLN A 118 0.18 12.36 0.46
N SER A 119 0.73 11.14 0.34
CA SER A 119 1.80 10.69 1.23
C SER A 119 3.08 11.47 1.00
N GLY A 120 3.85 11.69 2.06
CA GLY A 120 5.15 12.33 2.00
C GLY A 120 5.97 12.10 3.26
N GLN A 121 7.08 12.81 3.36
CA GLN A 121 7.92 12.79 4.55
C GLN A 121 8.46 14.19 4.82
N ILE A 122 8.83 14.43 6.08
CA ILE A 122 9.51 15.65 6.50
C ILE A 122 10.87 15.35 7.12
N THR A 123 11.81 16.24 6.88
CA THR A 123 13.04 16.40 7.65
C THR A 123 13.14 17.86 8.14
N TYR A 124 14.26 18.23 8.75
CA TYR A 124 14.53 19.62 9.08
C TYR A 124 15.97 20.02 8.82
N TYR A 125 16.16 21.32 8.64
CA TYR A 125 17.46 21.96 8.50
C TYR A 125 17.52 23.31 9.24
N VAL A 126 18.74 23.86 9.35
CA VAL A 126 18.96 25.22 9.84
C VAL A 126 18.73 26.19 8.67
N CYS A 127 17.56 26.82 8.66
CA CYS A 127 17.17 27.76 7.60
C CYS A 127 17.98 29.06 7.59
N ASN A 128 18.31 29.59 8.77
CA ASN A 128 19.13 30.80 8.89
C ASN A 128 20.62 30.43 8.85
N ASN A 129 21.09 30.00 7.68
CA ASN A 129 22.46 29.59 7.43
C ASN A 129 23.31 30.69 6.76
N GLY A 130 22.79 31.93 6.70
CA GLY A 130 23.45 33.06 6.04
C GLY A 130 23.23 33.14 4.52
N ASN A 131 22.56 32.15 3.91
CA ASN A 131 22.19 32.16 2.50
C ASN A 131 20.71 32.51 2.30
N GLN A 132 20.39 32.97 1.10
CA GLN A 132 19.00 33.13 0.67
C GLN A 132 18.46 31.77 0.21
N GLY A 133 17.18 31.53 0.40
CA GLY A 133 16.52 30.35 -0.17
C GLY A 133 16.47 30.44 -1.69
N ALA A 134 16.27 29.32 -2.37
CA ALA A 134 16.19 29.23 -3.84
C ALA A 134 15.09 30.13 -4.44
N CYS A 135 14.02 30.42 -3.68
CA CYS A 135 12.98 31.36 -4.10
C CYS A 135 13.33 32.84 -3.88
N GLY A 136 14.54 33.13 -3.39
CA GLY A 136 14.99 34.45 -3.00
C GLY A 136 14.62 34.85 -1.57
N GLY A 137 15.44 35.76 -1.03
CA GLY A 137 15.28 36.30 0.32
C GLY A 137 15.80 35.39 1.42
N TYR A 138 16.03 35.98 2.59
CA TYR A 138 16.47 35.26 3.79
C TYR A 138 15.30 34.56 4.48
N ILE A 139 15.61 33.46 5.16
CA ILE A 139 14.66 32.61 5.89
C ILE A 139 15.13 32.47 7.34
N GLY A 140 14.24 32.73 8.30
CA GLY A 140 14.47 32.50 9.72
C GLY A 140 14.22 31.05 10.15
N ASN A 141 14.89 30.60 11.21
CA ASN A 141 14.74 29.23 11.74
C ASN A 141 13.33 28.88 12.26
N ASN A 142 12.48 29.88 12.49
CA ASN A 142 11.11 29.71 12.98
C ASN A 142 10.05 30.05 11.93
N ASP A 143 10.47 30.35 10.69
CA ASP A 143 9.53 30.68 9.63
C ASP A 143 8.76 29.42 9.21
N TYR A 144 7.47 29.59 8.90
CA TYR A 144 6.62 28.52 8.37
C TYR A 144 6.91 28.28 6.89
N VAL A 145 8.10 27.77 6.60
CA VAL A 145 8.56 27.51 5.24
C VAL A 145 9.16 26.12 5.11
N THR A 146 9.30 25.68 3.87
CA THR A 146 9.89 24.41 3.50
C THR A 146 10.77 24.55 2.27
N ALA A 147 11.86 23.79 2.24
CA ALA A 147 12.54 23.42 1.01
C ALA A 147 11.85 22.19 0.39
N VAL A 148 11.89 22.08 -0.94
CA VAL A 148 11.32 20.93 -1.67
C VAL A 148 12.30 20.42 -2.73
N GLY A 149 12.17 19.14 -3.10
CA GLY A 149 12.96 18.53 -4.18
C GLY A 149 12.84 19.26 -5.52
N TRP A 150 13.88 19.18 -6.37
CA TRP A 150 13.93 19.86 -7.68
C TRP A 150 12.70 19.61 -8.58
N SER A 151 12.20 18.37 -8.60
CA SER A 151 11.00 18.00 -9.37
C SER A 151 9.76 18.75 -8.92
N MET A 152 9.63 18.98 -7.60
CA MET A 152 8.52 19.71 -6.99
C MET A 152 8.74 21.23 -7.05
N TYR A 153 9.99 21.68 -6.92
CA TYR A 153 10.39 23.07 -7.03
C TYR A 153 10.02 23.67 -8.40
N SER A 154 10.14 22.86 -9.47
CA SER A 154 9.67 23.20 -10.83
C SER A 154 10.30 24.50 -11.36
N ASN A 155 11.63 24.62 -11.26
CA ASN A 155 12.38 25.82 -11.68
C ASN A 155 11.82 27.14 -11.10
N GLY A 156 11.43 27.11 -9.82
CA GLY A 156 10.82 28.24 -9.12
C GLY A 156 9.29 28.32 -9.24
N GLY A 157 8.66 27.47 -10.06
CA GLY A 157 7.21 27.42 -10.22
C GLY A 157 6.42 27.03 -8.96
N ALA A 158 7.10 26.51 -7.93
CA ALA A 158 6.50 26.26 -6.62
C ALA A 158 6.70 27.39 -5.60
N CYS A 159 7.56 28.37 -5.89
CA CYS A 159 7.85 29.45 -4.94
C CYS A 159 6.59 30.22 -4.54
N GLY A 160 6.44 30.45 -3.22
CA GLY A 160 5.28 31.14 -2.66
C GLY A 160 4.02 30.27 -2.53
N LYS A 161 3.99 29.06 -3.10
CA LYS A 161 2.87 28.12 -2.90
C LYS A 161 2.85 27.62 -1.46
N LYS A 162 1.65 27.41 -0.94
CA LYS A 162 1.43 26.89 0.41
C LYS A 162 1.09 25.42 0.36
N VAL A 163 1.61 24.67 1.32
CA VAL A 163 1.33 23.25 1.50
C VAL A 163 0.90 23.00 2.94
N ARG A 164 -0.20 22.30 3.10
CA ARG A 164 -0.69 21.81 4.39
C ARG A 164 -0.05 20.44 4.64
N LEU A 165 0.74 20.33 5.69
CA LEU A 165 1.43 19.12 6.13
C LEU A 165 0.75 18.60 7.39
N THR A 166 0.45 17.30 7.44
CA THR A 166 -0.19 16.62 8.58
C THR A 166 0.68 15.46 9.00
N GLY A 167 1.28 15.56 10.18
CA GLY A 167 2.12 14.53 10.78
C GLY A 167 1.56 14.03 12.11
N PRO A 168 2.31 13.17 12.81
CA PRO A 168 1.86 12.51 14.03
C PRO A 168 1.48 13.47 15.17
N ARG A 169 2.08 14.67 15.22
CA ARG A 169 1.88 15.64 16.31
C ARG A 169 0.94 16.79 15.97
N GLY A 170 0.60 16.96 14.69
CA GLY A 170 -0.27 18.05 14.28
C GLY A 170 -0.23 18.35 12.79
N THR A 171 -0.96 19.41 12.43
CA THR A 171 -1.06 19.92 11.06
C THR A 171 -0.56 21.35 11.02
N ILE A 172 0.35 21.65 10.10
CA ILE A 172 0.86 22.99 9.84
C ILE A 172 0.71 23.34 8.36
N THR A 173 0.65 24.63 8.05
CA THR A 173 0.74 25.10 6.66
C THR A 173 2.03 25.87 6.49
N VAL A 174 2.84 25.48 5.51
CA VAL A 174 4.14 26.09 5.23
C VAL A 174 4.20 26.60 3.79
N THR A 175 5.06 27.58 3.53
CA THR A 175 5.29 28.14 2.20
C THR A 175 6.57 27.61 1.59
N VAL A 176 6.54 27.20 0.33
CA VAL A 176 7.74 26.82 -0.41
C VAL A 176 8.58 28.07 -0.65
N ARG A 177 9.78 28.10 -0.06
CA ARG A 177 10.73 29.24 -0.15
C ARG A 177 12.15 28.82 -0.52
N ASP A 178 12.40 27.53 -0.64
CA ASP A 178 13.73 27.00 -0.88
C ASP A 178 13.68 25.68 -1.69
N ALA A 179 14.85 25.21 -2.12
CA ALA A 179 15.03 23.95 -2.84
C ALA A 179 15.99 23.03 -2.07
N CYS A 180 15.69 21.74 -2.09
CA CYS A 180 16.52 20.70 -1.46
C CYS A 180 16.94 19.70 -2.55
N GLU A 181 18.23 19.69 -2.91
CA GLU A 181 18.71 18.88 -4.03
C GLU A 181 18.63 17.37 -3.78
N SER A 182 18.76 16.96 -2.51
CA SER A 182 18.71 15.56 -2.08
C SER A 182 17.27 15.05 -1.84
N CYS A 183 16.28 15.94 -1.84
CA CYS A 183 14.90 15.59 -1.50
C CYS A 183 14.15 15.04 -2.71
N ALA A 184 13.43 13.93 -2.51
CA ALA A 184 12.51 13.38 -3.50
C ALA A 184 11.21 14.20 -3.58
N TYR A 185 10.38 13.90 -4.58
CA TYR A 185 9.03 14.48 -4.66
C TYR A 185 8.19 14.08 -3.43
N GLY A 186 7.52 15.04 -2.79
CA GLY A 186 6.77 14.80 -1.55
C GLY A 186 7.62 14.74 -0.27
N HIS A 187 8.92 15.04 -0.36
CA HIS A 187 9.79 15.29 0.78
C HIS A 187 9.91 16.79 1.03
N PHE A 188 9.49 17.23 2.22
CA PHE A 188 9.52 18.61 2.68
C PHE A 188 10.59 18.79 3.76
N ASP A 189 11.57 19.65 3.51
CA ASP A 189 12.61 19.94 4.49
C ASP A 189 12.26 21.24 5.24
N LEU A 190 11.88 21.11 6.51
CA LEU A 190 11.31 22.21 7.31
C LEU A 190 12.40 23.00 8.05
N CYS A 191 12.08 24.23 8.45
CA CYS A 191 12.94 24.91 9.42
C CYS A 191 12.89 24.22 10.78
N GLN A 192 14.05 24.02 11.42
CA GLN A 192 14.13 23.25 12.67
C GLN A 192 13.19 23.78 13.78
N GLY A 193 12.92 25.09 13.81
CA GLY A 193 12.10 25.74 14.84
C GLY A 193 10.62 25.36 14.76
N ILE A 194 10.15 24.83 13.63
CA ILE A 194 8.75 24.42 13.44
C ILE A 194 8.57 22.90 13.41
N PHE A 195 9.64 22.11 13.22
CA PHE A 195 9.54 20.66 13.04
C PHE A 195 8.87 19.95 14.24
N GLY A 196 9.21 20.37 15.46
CA GLY A 196 8.66 19.79 16.69
C GLY A 196 7.14 19.91 16.84
N GLN A 197 6.49 20.77 16.07
CA GLN A 197 5.03 20.91 16.07
C GLN A 197 4.33 19.80 15.28
N ILE A 198 5.04 19.16 14.35
CA ILE A 198 4.49 18.16 13.43
C ILE A 198 5.10 16.76 13.63
N GLY A 199 6.38 16.67 14.01
CA GLY A 199 7.12 15.41 14.18
C GLY A 199 8.03 15.38 15.42
N ASP A 200 8.57 14.21 15.76
CA ASP A 200 9.60 14.06 16.78
C ASP A 200 10.98 14.29 16.14
N PRO A 201 11.73 15.35 16.52
CA PRO A 201 13.06 15.62 15.96
C PRO A 201 14.03 14.44 16.08
N ASN A 202 13.88 13.58 17.09
CA ASN A 202 14.77 12.43 17.29
C ASN A 202 14.61 11.34 16.21
N GLN A 203 13.49 11.32 15.48
CA GLN A 203 13.28 10.39 14.37
C GLN A 203 14.04 10.81 13.10
N GLY A 204 14.43 12.09 12.99
CA GLY A 204 15.09 12.67 11.83
C GLY A 204 14.17 12.80 10.61
N VAL A 205 13.64 11.68 10.13
CA VAL A 205 12.67 11.60 9.02
C VAL A 205 11.32 11.16 9.58
N VAL A 206 10.27 11.95 9.34
CA VAL A 206 8.92 11.64 9.83
C VAL A 206 7.95 11.51 8.66
N PRO A 207 7.19 10.40 8.56
CA PRO A 207 6.15 10.24 7.54
C PRO A 207 4.97 11.18 7.82
N ILE A 208 4.43 11.77 6.75
CA ILE A 208 3.32 12.72 6.81
C ILE A 208 2.33 12.50 5.66
N THR A 209 1.20 13.19 5.72
CA THR A 209 0.37 13.47 4.56
C THR A 209 0.39 14.96 4.24
N TRP A 210 0.22 15.33 2.97
CA TRP A 210 0.28 16.72 2.53
C TRP A 210 -0.71 17.03 1.42
N ALA A 211 -1.09 18.29 1.31
CA ALA A 211 -1.86 18.79 0.18
C ALA A 211 -1.49 20.24 -0.09
N TRP A 212 -1.50 20.66 -1.34
CA TRP A 212 -1.45 22.09 -1.67
C TRP A 212 -2.63 22.82 -1.00
N ALA A 213 -2.36 24.00 -0.45
CA ALA A 213 -3.31 24.83 0.29
C ALA A 213 -3.77 26.05 -0.52
#